data_AF-A0A934P7E4-F1
#
_entry.id   AF-A0A934P7E4-F1
#
_cell.length_a   1.000
_cell.length_b   1.000
_cell.length_c   1.000
_cell.angle_alpha   90.00
_cell.angle_beta   90.00
_cell.angle_gamma   90.00
#
_symmetry.space_group_name_H-M   'P 1'
#
loop_
_entity.id
_entity.type
_entity.pdbx_description
1 polymer ?
#
loop_
_entity_poly.entity_id
_entity_poly.type
_entity_poly.pdbx_seq_one_letter_code
_entity_poly.pdbx_strand_id
1 'polypeptide(L)'
;MGLRPSFTRYGSNREKRGPRTKGKRARNVPLIEDIRDLVVERIHAVNNEPDARLFSGPKGGRIQTGVLRDATHWDQVVVALGLEQLRRHDLRHTGLTWIADAGVPVHHLKDIAGHADLSTTQRYLHPSGQSIADAGQLLSNNLRSRRGPVLKVV
;
A
#
# COMPACT_ATOMS: atom_id res chain seq x y z
N MET A 1 -32.48 -5.42 6.46
CA MET A 1 -31.74 -4.89 7.64
C MET A 1 -30.27 -4.85 7.25
N GLY A 2 -29.86 -3.77 6.58
CA GLY A 2 -28.54 -3.66 5.94
C GLY A 2 -27.57 -2.89 6.83
N LEU A 3 -26.53 -3.58 7.31
CA LEU A 3 -25.44 -2.93 8.02
C LEU A 3 -24.52 -2.25 7.00
N ARG A 4 -24.52 -0.93 7.03
CA ARG A 4 -23.55 -0.08 6.33
C ARG A 4 -22.20 -0.21 7.06
N PRO A 5 -21.08 -0.54 6.41
CA PRO A 5 -19.78 -0.39 7.03
C PRO A 5 -19.44 1.11 7.04
N SER A 6 -19.58 1.72 8.20
CA SER A 6 -19.10 3.07 8.49
C SER A 6 -17.57 3.10 8.36
N PHE A 7 -17.08 3.84 7.38
CA PHE A 7 -15.68 4.26 7.30
C PHE A 7 -15.36 5.14 8.51
N THR A 8 -14.77 4.56 9.55
CA THR A 8 -14.24 5.33 10.67
C THR A 8 -12.94 5.99 10.25
N ARG A 9 -13.07 7.29 10.02
CA ARG A 9 -12.00 8.30 10.01
C ARG A 9 -11.01 8.05 11.16
N TYR A 10 -9.75 7.78 10.85
CA TYR A 10 -8.65 7.97 11.79
C TYR A 10 -7.67 8.99 11.22
N GLY A 11 -7.83 10.22 11.68
CA GLY A 11 -6.81 11.25 11.60
C GLY A 11 -6.56 11.77 13.01
N SER A 12 -5.31 11.72 13.47
CA SER A 12 -4.67 12.72 14.36
C SER A 12 -3.45 12.12 15.07
N ASN A 13 -2.27 12.44 14.52
CA ASN A 13 -1.08 12.96 15.20
C ASN A 13 -0.55 12.35 16.54
N ARG A 14 0.78 12.11 16.52
CA ARG A 14 1.74 11.82 17.60
C ARG A 14 1.78 10.39 18.19
N GLU A 15 2.86 9.69 17.89
CA GLU A 15 3.85 9.21 18.87
C GLU A 15 5.13 8.82 18.10
N LYS A 16 6.27 9.48 18.39
CA LYS A 16 7.59 9.00 17.97
C LYS A 16 8.08 8.03 19.04
N ARG A 17 8.50 6.81 18.70
CA ARG A 17 9.50 6.00 19.46
C ARG A 17 9.88 4.71 18.71
N GLY A 18 11.17 4.36 18.70
CA GLY A 18 11.76 3.14 18.14
C GLY A 18 13.07 3.40 17.38
N PRO A 19 14.18 2.66 17.63
CA PRO A 19 15.54 3.12 17.35
C PRO A 19 15.88 3.18 15.85
N ARG A 20 16.64 4.23 15.55
CA ARG A 20 16.89 4.81 14.23
C ARG A 20 18.07 4.12 13.55
N THR A 21 17.81 3.28 12.54
CA THR A 21 18.84 2.95 11.53
C THR A 21 18.74 3.93 10.36
N LYS A 22 19.86 4.60 10.09
CA LYS A 22 20.19 5.49 8.97
C LYS A 22 19.23 5.36 7.77
N GLY A 23 18.19 6.20 7.73
CA GLY A 23 17.46 6.54 6.50
C GLY A 23 16.07 5.92 6.22
N LYS A 24 15.41 5.17 7.12
CA LYS A 24 14.07 4.62 6.82
C LYS A 24 12.98 5.16 7.73
N ARG A 25 12.17 6.08 7.20
CA ARG A 25 10.95 6.60 7.86
C ARG A 25 9.93 5.45 8.01
N ALA A 26 9.35 5.31 9.19
CA ALA A 26 8.16 4.48 9.37
C ALA A 26 7.04 5.02 8.49
N ARG A 27 6.25 4.12 7.91
CA ARG A 27 5.15 4.46 7.00
C ARG A 27 3.98 3.51 7.20
N ASN A 28 2.79 4.04 7.02
CA ASN A 28 1.56 3.27 7.10
C ASN A 28 1.24 2.73 5.70
N VAL A 29 1.01 1.42 5.61
CA VAL A 29 0.59 0.75 4.37
C VAL A 29 -0.79 0.17 4.64
N PRO A 30 -1.80 0.48 3.80
CA PRO A 30 -3.13 -0.11 3.97
C PRO A 30 -3.08 -1.61 3.71
N LEU A 31 -3.77 -2.39 4.54
CA LEU A 31 -3.99 -3.81 4.31
C LEU A 31 -5.36 -3.99 3.65
N ILE A 32 -5.41 -4.83 2.61
CA ILE A 32 -6.66 -5.26 2.00
C ILE A 32 -7.37 -6.26 2.93
N GLU A 33 -8.69 -6.39 2.76
CA GLU A 33 -9.50 -7.29 3.59
C GLU A 33 -9.04 -8.75 3.44
N ASP A 34 -8.74 -9.17 2.22
CA ASP A 34 -8.36 -10.55 1.87
C ASP A 34 -7.14 -11.10 2.62
N ILE A 35 -6.25 -10.22 3.12
CA ILE A 35 -5.04 -10.63 3.85
C ILE A 35 -5.10 -10.30 5.35
N ARG A 36 -6.19 -9.66 5.81
CA ARG A 36 -6.29 -9.16 7.18
C ARG A 36 -6.16 -10.29 8.19
N ASP A 37 -6.92 -11.37 7.99
CA ASP A 37 -6.96 -12.49 8.93
C ASP A 37 -5.60 -13.19 9.00
N LEU A 38 -4.95 -13.41 7.85
CA LEU A 38 -3.58 -13.96 7.80
C LEU A 38 -2.57 -13.12 8.58
N VAL A 39 -2.66 -11.78 8.48
CA VAL A 39 -1.77 -10.88 9.23
C VAL A 39 -2.08 -10.92 10.72
N VAL A 40 -3.36 -10.97 11.10
CA VAL A 40 -3.79 -11.04 12.51
C VAL A 40 -3.34 -12.35 13.15
N GLU A 41 -3.58 -13.49 12.51
CA GLU A 41 -3.08 -14.80 12.94
C GLU A 41 -1.56 -14.77 13.13
N ARG A 42 -0.84 -14.11 12.23
CA ARG A 42 0.62 -14.00 12.33
C ARG A 42 1.08 -13.15 13.52
N ILE A 43 0.36 -12.09 13.84
CA ILE A 43 0.62 -11.25 15.03
C ILE A 43 0.35 -12.06 16.31
N HIS A 44 -0.72 -12.86 16.34
CA HIS A 44 -1.02 -13.74 17.46
C HIS A 44 0.07 -14.81 17.67
N ALA A 45 0.60 -15.38 16.58
CA ALA A 45 1.68 -16.37 16.63
C ALA A 45 2.99 -15.84 17.25
N VAL A 46 3.15 -14.52 17.35
CA VAL A 46 4.29 -13.88 18.03
C VAL A 46 3.88 -13.21 19.36
N ASN A 47 2.81 -13.72 19.98
CA ASN A 47 2.28 -13.27 21.28
C ASN A 47 1.88 -11.78 21.35
N ASN A 48 1.59 -11.14 20.21
CA ASN A 48 1.32 -9.70 20.12
C ASN A 48 2.46 -8.83 20.70
N GLU A 49 3.70 -9.33 20.75
CA GLU A 49 4.84 -8.56 21.23
C GLU A 49 5.13 -7.39 20.27
N PRO A 50 5.11 -6.12 20.73
CA PRO A 50 5.21 -4.96 19.83
C PRO A 50 6.50 -4.90 19.00
N ASP A 51 7.59 -5.40 19.56
CA ASP A 51 8.91 -5.41 18.92
C ASP A 51 9.27 -6.77 18.29
N ALA A 52 8.36 -7.75 18.35
CA ALA A 52 8.61 -9.06 17.77
C ALA A 52 8.61 -9.01 16.25
N ARG A 53 9.46 -9.84 15.66
CA ARG A 53 9.53 -10.01 14.21
C ARG A 53 8.36 -10.87 13.77
N LEU A 54 7.45 -10.31 12.96
CA LEU A 54 6.40 -11.11 12.32
C LEU A 54 6.98 -12.26 11.50
N PHE A 55 8.12 -12.08 10.84
CA PHE A 55 8.80 -13.15 10.12
C PHE A 55 10.27 -13.22 10.53
N SER A 56 10.70 -14.42 10.93
CA SER A 56 12.06 -14.73 11.36
C SER A 56 12.68 -15.79 10.43
N GLY A 57 14.01 -15.73 10.29
CA GLY A 57 14.73 -16.81 9.64
C GLY A 57 14.85 -18.04 10.56
N PRO A 58 15.38 -19.17 10.07
CA PRO A 58 15.52 -20.42 10.83
C PRO A 58 16.26 -20.28 12.17
N LYS A 59 17.14 -19.27 12.29
CA LYS A 59 17.91 -18.96 13.50
C LYS A 59 17.28 -17.87 14.38
N GLY A 60 15.98 -17.55 14.21
CA GLY A 60 15.26 -16.51 14.96
C GLY A 60 15.60 -15.06 14.57
N GLY A 61 16.62 -14.84 13.75
CA GLY A 61 17.04 -13.52 13.29
C GLY A 61 16.19 -12.93 12.16
N ARG A 62 16.65 -11.80 11.59
CA ARG A 62 16.05 -11.19 10.40
C ARG A 62 15.99 -12.19 9.25
N ILE A 63 14.83 -12.35 8.63
CA ILE A 63 14.73 -13.15 7.41
C ILE A 63 15.55 -12.49 6.28
N GLN A 64 16.39 -13.29 5.63
CA GLN A 64 17.18 -12.86 4.49
C GLN A 64 16.45 -13.12 3.17
N THR A 65 16.82 -12.40 2.10
CA THR A 65 16.17 -12.49 0.79
C THR A 65 16.18 -13.90 0.20
N GLY A 66 17.27 -14.65 0.38
CA GLY A 66 17.42 -16.04 -0.04
C GLY A 66 16.52 -16.98 0.77
N VAL A 67 16.62 -16.92 2.10
CA VAL A 67 15.73 -17.68 3.01
C VAL A 67 14.25 -17.45 2.71
N LEU A 68 13.86 -16.19 2.43
CA LEU A 68 12.48 -15.89 2.06
C LEU A 68 12.09 -16.49 0.70
N ARG A 69 13.02 -16.54 -0.27
CA ARG A 69 12.78 -17.18 -1.58
C ARG A 69 12.49 -18.66 -1.40
N ASP A 70 13.30 -19.33 -0.58
CA ASP A 70 13.19 -20.75 -0.30
C ASP A 70 11.92 -21.06 0.50
N ALA A 71 11.66 -20.29 1.56
CA ALA A 71 10.49 -20.47 2.42
C ALA A 71 9.16 -20.28 1.68
N THR A 72 9.12 -19.45 0.65
CA THR A 72 7.92 -19.25 -0.18
C THR A 72 7.87 -20.17 -1.40
N HIS A 73 8.84 -21.08 -1.57
CA HIS A 73 8.99 -21.90 -2.78
C HIS A 73 8.92 -21.06 -4.06
N TRP A 74 9.55 -19.88 -4.05
CA TRP A 74 9.33 -18.84 -5.06
C TRP A 74 9.51 -19.35 -6.49
N ASP A 75 10.54 -20.15 -6.73
CA ASP A 75 10.85 -20.66 -8.07
C ASP A 75 9.76 -21.60 -8.59
N GLN A 76 9.20 -22.44 -7.71
CA GLN A 76 8.09 -23.33 -8.06
C GLN A 76 6.81 -22.54 -8.35
N VAL A 77 6.53 -21.50 -7.55
CA VAL A 77 5.39 -20.60 -7.78
C VAL A 77 5.52 -19.91 -9.12
N VAL A 78 6.70 -19.38 -9.44
CA VAL A 78 6.96 -18.68 -10.70
C VAL A 78 6.80 -19.61 -11.91
N VAL A 79 7.32 -20.84 -11.82
CA VAL A 79 7.17 -21.86 -12.87
C VAL A 79 5.70 -22.26 -13.03
N ALA A 80 4.98 -22.49 -11.93
CA ALA A 80 3.56 -22.87 -11.97
C ALA A 80 2.67 -21.76 -12.56
N LEU A 81 3.06 -20.49 -12.40
CA LEU A 81 2.39 -19.35 -13.03
C LEU A 81 2.78 -19.13 -14.50
N GLY A 82 3.79 -19.84 -15.01
CA GLY A 82 4.33 -19.63 -16.36
C GLY A 82 5.03 -18.28 -16.55
N LEU A 83 5.52 -17.67 -15.47
CA LEU A 83 6.08 -16.31 -15.46
C LEU A 83 7.57 -16.32 -15.09
N GLU A 84 8.39 -17.12 -15.76
CA GLU A 84 9.79 -17.44 -15.38
C GLU A 84 10.68 -16.23 -15.00
N GLN A 85 10.41 -15.04 -15.56
CA GLN A 85 11.15 -13.81 -15.30
C GLN A 85 10.56 -12.93 -14.18
N LEU A 86 9.49 -13.39 -13.52
CA LEU A 86 8.82 -12.66 -12.45
C LEU A 86 9.71 -12.57 -11.22
N ARG A 87 9.98 -11.34 -10.78
CA ARG A 87 10.69 -11.06 -9.53
C ARG A 87 9.72 -10.48 -8.51
N ARG A 88 10.03 -10.65 -7.23
CA ARG A 88 9.25 -10.05 -6.13
C ARG A 88 9.12 -8.52 -6.22
N HIS A 89 10.10 -7.84 -6.83
CA HIS A 89 9.99 -6.40 -7.06
C HIS A 89 8.93 -6.05 -8.10
N ASP A 90 8.70 -6.94 -9.07
CA ASP A 90 7.66 -6.77 -10.08
C ASP A 90 6.27 -6.88 -9.44
N LEU A 91 6.08 -7.75 -8.42
CA LEU A 91 4.84 -7.76 -7.61
C LEU A 91 4.55 -6.41 -6.94
N ARG A 92 5.59 -5.72 -6.47
CA ARG A 92 5.45 -4.37 -5.92
C ARG A 92 5.03 -3.37 -7.00
N HIS A 93 5.61 -3.46 -8.20
CA HIS A 93 5.19 -2.63 -9.32
C HIS A 93 3.72 -2.88 -9.67
N THR A 94 3.33 -4.14 -9.82
CA THR A 94 1.93 -4.55 -10.09
C THR A 94 0.98 -4.03 -9.02
N GLY A 95 1.30 -4.20 -7.74
CA GLY A 95 0.46 -3.70 -6.65
C GLY A 95 0.30 -2.17 -6.66
N LEU A 96 1.37 -1.42 -6.99
CA LEU A 96 1.28 0.04 -7.11
C LEU A 96 0.46 0.46 -8.34
N THR A 97 0.55 -0.27 -9.45
CA THR A 97 -0.32 -0.06 -10.62
C THR A 97 -1.78 -0.32 -10.26
N TRP A 98 -2.12 -1.42 -9.57
CA TRP A 98 -3.50 -1.69 -9.15
C TRP A 98 -4.07 -0.64 -8.21
N ILE A 99 -3.26 -0.11 -7.28
CA ILE A 99 -3.68 0.99 -6.40
C ILE A 99 -3.92 2.26 -7.22
N ALA A 100 -3.09 2.54 -8.22
CA ALA A 100 -3.28 3.67 -9.13
C ALA A 100 -4.56 3.51 -9.97
N ASP A 101 -4.78 2.33 -10.55
CA ASP A 101 -5.94 1.99 -11.37
C ASP A 101 -7.25 2.05 -10.57
N ALA A 102 -7.20 1.74 -9.27
CA ALA A 102 -8.33 1.94 -8.34
C ALA A 102 -8.65 3.42 -8.06
N GLY A 103 -7.94 4.37 -8.69
CA GLY A 103 -8.17 5.80 -8.58
C GLY A 103 -7.57 6.44 -7.33
N VAL A 104 -6.65 5.76 -6.64
CA VAL A 104 -6.00 6.35 -5.46
C VAL A 104 -5.14 7.54 -5.89
N PRO A 105 -5.30 8.72 -5.26
CA PRO A 105 -4.54 9.90 -5.63
C PRO A 105 -3.02 9.67 -5.55
N VAL A 106 -2.28 10.23 -6.52
CA VAL A 106 -0.82 10.03 -6.66
C VAL A 106 -0.01 10.38 -5.41
N HIS A 107 -0.46 11.34 -4.59
CA HIS A 107 0.21 11.70 -3.35
C HIS A 107 0.10 10.59 -2.28
N HIS A 108 -1.07 9.94 -2.18
CA HIS A 108 -1.24 8.77 -1.32
C HIS A 108 -0.44 7.58 -1.84
N LEU A 109 -0.42 7.37 -3.16
CA LEU A 109 0.38 6.32 -3.79
C LEU A 109 1.89 6.52 -3.51
N LYS A 110 2.38 7.76 -3.56
CA LYS A 110 3.77 8.11 -3.21
C LYS A 110 4.09 7.73 -1.76
N ASP A 111 3.19 8.03 -0.82
CA ASP A 111 3.38 7.73 0.59
C ASP A 111 3.36 6.22 0.87
N ILE A 112 2.43 5.48 0.26
CA ILE A 112 2.33 4.02 0.33
C ILE A 112 3.60 3.37 -0.25
N ALA A 113 4.04 3.85 -1.41
CA ALA A 113 5.29 3.40 -2.00
C ALA A 113 6.50 3.83 -1.15
N GLY A 114 6.42 4.96 -0.47
CA GLY A 114 7.52 5.65 0.19
C GLY A 114 8.61 6.07 -0.78
N HIS A 115 8.21 6.62 -1.93
CA HIS A 115 9.12 7.29 -2.85
C HIS A 115 9.44 8.70 -2.34
N ALA A 116 10.70 9.13 -2.49
CA ALA A 116 11.09 10.50 -2.15
C ALA A 116 10.44 11.50 -3.11
N ASP A 117 10.43 11.14 -4.40
CA ASP A 117 9.96 11.99 -5.48
C ASP A 117 8.67 11.48 -6.11
N LEU A 118 7.81 12.43 -6.50
CA LEU A 118 6.54 12.13 -7.15
C LEU A 118 6.77 11.52 -8.56
N SER A 119 7.84 11.92 -9.25
CA SER A 119 8.19 11.45 -10.60
C SER A 119 8.34 9.92 -10.67
N THR A 120 8.87 9.29 -9.61
CA THR A 120 8.99 7.82 -9.53
C THR A 120 7.62 7.14 -9.44
N THR A 121 6.63 7.85 -8.89
CA THR A 121 5.26 7.36 -8.71
C THR A 121 4.39 7.59 -9.94
N GLN A 122 4.70 8.60 -10.75
CA GLN A 122 3.98 8.88 -11.99
C GLN A 122 4.04 7.73 -13.01
N ARG A 123 5.06 6.86 -12.94
CA ARG A 123 5.16 5.66 -13.79
C ARG A 123 3.96 4.71 -13.65
N TYR A 124 3.26 4.72 -12.51
CA TYR A 124 2.09 3.85 -12.28
C TYR A 124 0.79 4.48 -12.73
N LEU A 125 0.80 5.77 -13.12
CA LEU A 125 -0.40 6.44 -13.61
C LEU A 125 -0.51 6.18 -15.12
N HIS A 126 -1.54 5.46 -15.51
CA HIS A 126 -1.95 5.35 -16.90
C HIS A 126 -3.19 6.22 -17.11
N PRO A 127 -3.07 7.39 -17.77
CA PRO A 127 -4.25 8.18 -18.10
C PRO A 127 -5.11 7.38 -19.08
N SER A 128 -6.19 6.76 -18.60
CA SER A 128 -7.22 6.20 -19.48
C SER A 128 -8.17 7.32 -19.90
N GLY A 129 -8.82 7.22 -21.07
CA GLY A 129 -9.84 8.19 -21.49
C GLY A 129 -10.98 8.35 -20.48
N GLN A 130 -11.29 7.28 -19.74
CA GLN A 130 -12.27 7.27 -18.64
C GLN A 130 -11.86 8.21 -17.50
N SER A 131 -10.57 8.26 -17.15
CA SER A 131 -10.07 9.12 -16.06
C SER A 131 -10.29 10.62 -16.33
N ILE A 132 -10.27 11.04 -17.61
CA ILE A 132 -10.52 12.43 -18.01
C ILE A 132 -12.02 12.75 -17.93
N ALA A 133 -12.89 11.82 -18.36
CA ALA A 133 -14.33 11.99 -18.25
C ALA A 133 -14.78 12.08 -16.78
N ASP A 134 -14.24 11.21 -15.92
CA ASP A 134 -14.52 11.20 -14.49
C ASP A 134 -14.06 12.51 -13.81
N ALA A 135 -12.94 13.11 -14.27
CA ALA A 135 -12.48 14.40 -13.78
C ALA A 135 -13.48 15.53 -14.03
N GLY A 136 -14.12 15.55 -15.21
CA GLY A 136 -15.19 16.51 -15.53
C GLY A 136 -16.42 16.33 -14.64
N GLN A 137 -16.79 15.08 -14.35
CA GLN A 137 -17.90 14.77 -13.44
C GLN A 137 -17.58 15.16 -11.98
N LEU A 138 -16.37 14.88 -11.51
CA LEU A 138 -15.91 15.27 -10.17
C LEU A 138 -15.89 16.80 -9.99
N LEU A 139 -15.44 17.54 -11.00
CA LEU A 139 -15.48 19.00 -10.99
C LEU A 139 -16.93 19.49 -10.92
N SER A 140 -17.82 18.94 -11.76
CA SER A 140 -19.24 19.29 -11.76
C SER A 140 -19.89 19.05 -10.40
N ASN A 141 -19.60 17.91 -9.76
CA ASN A 141 -20.09 17.59 -8.42
C ASN A 141 -19.56 18.55 -7.35
N ASN A 142 -18.27 18.91 -7.42
CA ASN A 142 -17.66 19.85 -6.47
C ASN A 142 -18.29 21.24 -6.57
N LEU A 143 -18.44 21.75 -7.79
CA LEU A 143 -19.09 23.05 -8.06
C LEU A 143 -20.54 23.10 -7.59
N ARG A 144 -21.28 21.98 -7.71
CA ARG A 144 -22.68 21.87 -7.28
C ARG A 144 -22.85 21.58 -5.78
N SER A 145 -21.78 21.28 -5.06
CA SER A 145 -21.87 20.95 -3.63
C SER A 145 -22.22 22.19 -2.79
N ARG A 146 -22.97 22.01 -1.69
CA ARG A 146 -23.38 23.12 -0.79
C ARG A 146 -22.18 23.81 -0.09
N ARG A 147 -20.99 23.23 -0.18
CA ARG A 147 -19.70 23.81 0.23
C ARG A 147 -18.80 24.00 -1.00
N GLY A 148 -19.37 24.51 -2.09
CA GLY A 148 -18.66 24.73 -3.34
C GLY A 148 -17.37 25.54 -3.12
N PRO A 149 -16.38 25.37 -4.01
CA PRO A 149 -15.07 25.96 -3.81
C PRO A 149 -15.18 27.48 -3.80
N VAL A 150 -14.56 28.11 -2.80
CA VAL A 150 -14.34 29.56 -2.80
C VAL A 150 -13.28 29.84 -3.87
N LEU A 151 -13.57 30.76 -4.79
CA LEU A 151 -12.61 31.22 -5.79
C LEU A 151 -11.35 31.71 -5.07
N LYS A 152 -10.23 31.04 -5.34
CA LYS A 152 -8.91 31.48 -4.93
C LYS A 152 -8.24 32.11 -6.13
N VAL A 153 -8.07 33.43 -6.09
CA VAL A 153 -7.16 34.12 -7.00
C VAL A 153 -5.74 33.83 -6.48
N VAL A 154 -4.92 33.19 -7.32
CA VAL A 154 -3.49 32.89 -7.04
C VAL A 154 -2.65 33.87 -7.82
#